data_AF-X1NZV3-F1
#
_entry.id   AF-X1NZV3-F1
#
_cell.length_a   1.000
_cell.length_b   1.000
_cell.length_c   1.000
_cell.angle_alpha   90.00
_cell.angle_beta   90.00
_cell.angle_gamma   90.00
#
_symmetry.space_group_name_H-M   'P 1'
#
loop_
_entity.id
_entity.type
_entity.pdbx_description
1 polymer ?
#
loop_
_entity_poly.entity_id
_entity_poly.type
_entity_poly.pdbx_seq_one_letter_code
_entity_poly.pdbx_strand_id
1 'polypeptide(L)'
;MGCSIYAYEIANPYDWPTEHAVNAILKASLPTYQGGHGVHILNASWGKYGYDTLLASAVITAYKCGRIFVASKGNDNVYTSHHFPSD
;
A
#
# COMPACT_ATOMS: atom_id res chain seq x y z
N MET A 1 -7.98 -24.16 8.71
CA MET A 1 -7.61 -23.53 7.41
C MET A 1 -6.79 -22.29 7.72
N GLY A 2 -5.69 -22.06 7.00
CA GLY A 2 -4.80 -20.90 7.18
C GLY A 2 -4.94 -19.90 6.04
N CYS A 3 -4.34 -18.71 6.19
CA CYS A 3 -4.19 -17.74 5.10
C CYS A 3 -2.79 -17.85 4.48
N SER A 4 -2.69 -17.52 3.19
CA SER A 4 -1.40 -17.35 2.52
C SER A 4 -0.93 -15.91 2.66
N ILE A 5 0.37 -15.72 2.91
CA ILE A 5 0.98 -14.40 3.04
C ILE A 5 1.86 -14.15 1.82
N TYR A 6 1.69 -12.97 1.21
CA TYR A 6 2.58 -12.45 0.19
C TYR A 6 3.34 -11.25 0.78
N ALA A 7 4.67 -11.34 0.78
CA ALA A 7 5.53 -10.25 1.22
C ALA A 7 6.03 -9.44 0.02
N TYR A 8 6.00 -8.11 0.17
CA TYR A 8 6.52 -7.17 -0.82
C TYR A 8 7.49 -6.23 -0.12
N GLU A 9 8.75 -6.25 -0.55
CA GLU A 9 9.75 -5.30 -0.10
C GLU A 9 9.50 -3.96 -0.81
N ILE A 10 9.25 -2.91 -0.03
CA ILE A 10 9.00 -1.56 -0.56
C ILE A 10 10.08 -0.56 -0.17
N ALA A 11 10.86 -0.86 0.86
CA ALA A 11 11.88 0.02 1.43
C ALA A 11 13.14 -0.79 1.73
N ASN A 12 14.29 -0.12 1.66
CA ASN A 12 15.57 -0.64 2.13
C ASN A 12 16.09 0.28 3.27
N PRO A 13 17.24 -0.03 3.91
CA PRO A 13 17.76 0.78 5.02
C PRO A 13 18.09 2.23 4.70
N TYR A 14 18.25 2.58 3.43
CA TYR A 14 18.72 3.89 2.97
C TYR A 14 17.66 4.68 2.20
N ASP A 15 16.64 4.00 1.66
CA ASP A 15 15.67 4.61 0.78
C ASP A 15 14.30 3.93 0.84
N TRP A 16 13.27 4.74 0.60
CA TRP A 16 11.89 4.30 0.47
C TRP A 16 11.22 5.00 -0.73
N PRO A 17 11.44 4.49 -1.95
CA PRO A 17 10.89 5.07 -3.15
C PRO A 17 9.38 4.81 -3.24
N THR A 18 8.62 5.81 -3.70
CA THR A 18 7.16 5.70 -3.80
C THR A 18 6.76 4.66 -4.85
N GLU A 19 7.52 4.55 -5.93
CA GLU A 19 7.34 3.58 -7.01
C GLU A 19 7.37 2.14 -6.52
N HIS A 20 8.15 1.82 -5.48
CA HIS A 20 8.17 0.47 -4.91
C HIS A 20 6.84 0.12 -4.23
N ALA A 21 6.31 1.05 -3.44
CA ALA A 21 5.00 0.89 -2.81
C ALA A 21 3.88 0.81 -3.86
N VAL A 22 3.91 1.67 -4.89
CA VAL A 22 2.95 1.63 -6.01
C VAL A 22 2.98 0.27 -6.71
N ASN A 23 4.16 -0.20 -7.11
CA ASN A 23 4.31 -1.46 -7.81
C ASN A 23 3.85 -2.65 -6.95
N ALA A 24 4.16 -2.64 -5.65
CA ALA A 24 3.72 -3.65 -4.71
C ALA A 24 2.19 -3.70 -4.59
N ILE A 25 1.53 -2.54 -4.45
CA ILE A 25 0.07 -2.44 -4.37
C ILE A 25 -0.58 -2.97 -5.65
N LEU A 26 -0.08 -2.59 -6.82
CA LEU A 26 -0.60 -3.06 -8.10
C LEU A 26 -0.41 -4.57 -8.25
N LYS A 27 0.80 -5.08 -7.97
CA LYS A 27 1.11 -6.52 -8.04
C LYS A 27 0.26 -7.34 -7.08
N ALA A 28 0.01 -6.84 -5.86
CA ALA A 28 -0.85 -7.50 -4.89
C ALA A 28 -2.32 -7.48 -5.32
N SER A 29 -2.80 -6.35 -5.84
CA SER A 29 -4.23 -6.12 -6.05
C SER A 29 -4.77 -6.76 -7.33
N LEU A 30 -3.99 -6.65 -8.41
CA LEU A 30 -4.40 -7.13 -9.72
C LEU A 30 -4.66 -8.64 -9.70
N PRO A 31 -5.66 -9.13 -10.46
CA PRO A 31 -5.91 -10.56 -10.59
C PRO A 31 -4.76 -11.27 -11.32
N THR A 32 -4.65 -12.58 -11.10
CA THR A 32 -3.54 -13.40 -11.63
C THR A 32 -3.43 -13.37 -13.16
N TYR A 33 -4.56 -13.30 -13.87
CA TYR A 33 -4.57 -13.20 -15.34
C TYR A 33 -4.05 -11.85 -15.88
N GLN A 34 -3.92 -10.82 -15.02
CA GLN A 34 -3.25 -9.55 -15.32
C GLN A 34 -1.84 -9.47 -14.72
N GLY A 35 -1.29 -10.62 -14.30
CA GLY A 35 0.04 -10.72 -13.72
C GLY A 35 0.14 -10.29 -12.26
N GLY A 36 -0.96 -10.11 -11.54
CA GLY A 36 -0.97 -9.85 -10.09
C GLY A 36 -1.11 -11.13 -9.24
N HIS A 37 -1.28 -10.97 -7.93
CA HIS A 37 -1.49 -12.07 -6.99
C HIS A 37 -2.92 -12.15 -6.44
N GLY A 38 -3.78 -11.16 -6.74
CA GLY A 38 -5.19 -11.15 -6.32
C GLY A 38 -5.40 -11.18 -4.81
N VAL A 39 -4.51 -10.55 -4.04
CA VAL A 39 -4.54 -10.53 -2.57
C VAL A 39 -5.78 -9.79 -2.08
N HIS A 40 -6.54 -10.41 -1.17
CA HIS A 40 -7.78 -9.84 -0.64
C HIS A 40 -7.58 -8.67 0.34
N ILE A 41 -6.52 -8.72 1.15
CA ILE A 41 -6.22 -7.74 2.21
C ILE A 41 -4.77 -7.28 2.06
N LEU A 42 -4.57 -5.98 1.92
CA LEU A 42 -3.26 -5.32 1.90
C LEU A 42 -3.05 -4.60 3.23
N ASN A 43 -2.00 -4.97 3.96
CA ASN A 43 -1.60 -4.29 5.19
C ASN A 43 -0.41 -3.36 4.91
N ALA A 44 -0.58 -2.07 5.16
CA ALA A 44 0.42 -1.03 5.03
C ALA A 44 0.74 -0.43 6.40
N SER A 45 1.80 -0.91 7.03
CA SER A 45 2.33 -0.39 8.30
C SER A 45 3.48 0.58 8.04
N TRP A 46 3.22 1.57 7.21
CA TRP A 46 4.16 2.59 6.72
C TRP A 46 3.38 3.80 6.23
N GLY A 47 4.05 4.94 6.08
CA GLY A 47 3.45 6.19 5.60
C GLY A 47 4.46 7.31 5.51
N LYS A 48 4.11 8.38 4.79
CA LYS A 48 4.89 9.63 4.71
C LYS A 48 3.99 10.84 4.93
N TYR A 49 4.64 11.97 5.19
CA TYR A 49 3.99 13.27 5.16
C TYR A 49 3.59 13.67 3.75
N GLY A 50 2.43 14.30 3.65
CA GLY A 50 1.90 14.85 2.40
C GLY A 50 1.16 13.82 1.55
N TYR A 51 0.24 14.32 0.74
CA TYR A 51 -0.52 13.52 -0.21
C TYR A 51 0.33 13.16 -1.43
N ASP A 52 0.26 11.90 -1.86
CA ASP A 52 0.95 11.42 -3.06
C ASP A 52 -0.06 10.88 -4.08
N THR A 53 -0.15 11.55 -5.23
CA THR A 53 -1.12 11.22 -6.28
C THR A 53 -0.89 9.86 -6.93
N LEU A 54 0.37 9.43 -7.06
CA LEU A 54 0.71 8.13 -7.63
C LEU A 54 0.33 7.01 -6.67
N LEU A 55 0.68 7.17 -5.39
CA LEU A 55 0.33 6.21 -4.36
C LEU A 55 -1.19 6.13 -4.16
N ALA A 56 -1.89 7.27 -4.18
CA ALA A 56 -3.35 7.30 -4.12
C ALA A 56 -4.00 6.60 -5.30
N SER A 57 -3.47 6.77 -6.52
CA SER A 57 -3.95 6.05 -7.70
C SER A 57 -3.79 4.53 -7.56
N ALA A 58 -2.71 4.08 -6.92
CA ALA A 58 -2.50 2.66 -6.61
C ALA A 58 -3.50 2.14 -5.57
N VAL A 59 -3.74 2.88 -4.48
CA VAL A 59 -4.75 2.53 -3.45
C VAL A 59 -6.16 2.49 -4.05
N ILE A 60 -6.53 3.46 -4.89
CA ILE A 60 -7.80 3.45 -5.62
C ILE A 60 -7.90 2.24 -6.55
N THR A 61 -6.81 1.82 -7.16
CA THR A 61 -6.78 0.59 -7.99
C THR A 61 -7.05 -0.65 -7.15
N ALA A 62 -6.44 -0.76 -5.96
CA ALA A 62 -6.73 -1.83 -5.02
C ALA A 62 -8.21 -1.88 -4.63
N TYR A 63 -8.79 -0.71 -4.31
CA TYR A 63 -10.23 -0.58 -4.03
C TYR A 63 -11.10 -1.02 -5.22
N LYS A 64 -10.79 -0.57 -6.44
CA LYS A 64 -11.51 -0.95 -7.67
C LYS A 64 -11.40 -2.45 -7.98
N CYS A 65 -10.32 -3.11 -7.56
CA CYS A 65 -10.18 -4.57 -7.62
C CYS A 65 -10.92 -5.31 -6.48
N GLY A 66 -11.67 -4.61 -5.64
CA GLY A 66 -12.40 -5.19 -4.52
C GLY A 66 -11.49 -5.65 -3.38
N ARG A 67 -10.36 -4.97 -3.16
CA ARG A 67 -9.41 -5.30 -2.08
C ARG A 67 -9.62 -4.40 -0.87
N ILE A 68 -9.34 -4.94 0.31
CA ILE A 68 -9.29 -4.17 1.55
C ILE A 68 -7.88 -3.64 1.73
N PHE A 69 -7.73 -2.32 1.85
CA PHE A 69 -6.46 -1.67 2.14
C PHE A 69 -6.48 -1.14 3.58
N VAL A 70 -5.56 -1.61 4.41
CA VAL A 70 -5.44 -1.24 5.82
C VAL A 70 -4.15 -0.43 5.99
N ALA A 71 -4.26 0.80 6.49
CA ALA A 71 -3.13 1.70 6.69
C ALA A 71 -2.98 2.08 8.18
N SER A 72 -1.74 2.20 8.65
CA SER A 72 -1.43 2.72 9.99
C SER A 72 -1.49 4.25 10.03
N LYS A 73 -2.01 4.84 11.11
CA LYS A 73 -2.19 6.29 11.24
C LYS A 73 -0.89 7.11 11.36
N GLY A 74 0.23 6.48 11.70
CA GLY A 74 1.50 7.16 11.97
C GLY A 74 1.97 6.99 13.42
N ASN A 75 3.20 7.42 13.71
CA ASN A 75 3.91 7.18 14.98
C ASN A 75 4.60 8.45 15.54
N ASP A 76 4.19 9.63 15.09
CA ASP A 76 4.84 10.91 15.39
C ASP A 76 4.05 11.82 16.33
N ASN A 77 2.83 11.43 16.72
CA ASN A 77 1.92 12.21 17.56
C ASN A 77 1.60 13.60 16.97
N VAL A 78 1.58 13.70 15.63
CA VAL A 78 1.23 14.94 14.90
C VAL A 78 -0.16 14.78 14.28
N TYR A 79 -1.00 15.81 14.41
CA TYR A 79 -2.37 15.82 13.84
C TYR A 79 -2.57 16.87 12.76
N THR A 80 -1.58 17.75 12.54
CA THR A 80 -1.68 18.92 11.65
C THR A 80 -1.13 18.68 10.25
N SER A 81 -0.39 17.58 10.04
CA SER A 81 0.16 17.18 8.76
C SER A 81 -0.62 15.99 8.21
N HIS A 82 -0.93 16.01 6.92
CA HIS A 82 -1.53 14.85 6.27
C HIS A 82 -0.54 13.69 6.24
N HIS A 83 -0.98 12.51 6.67
CA HIS A 83 -0.20 11.27 6.62
C HIS A 83 -0.80 10.32 5.59
N PHE A 84 -0.07 10.10 4.50
CA PHE A 84 -0.53 9.20 3.44
C PHE A 84 0.18 7.84 3.56
N PRO A 85 -0.54 6.69 3.46
CA PRO A 85 -1.89 6.51 2.92
C PRO A 85 -3.03 6.42 3.96
N SER A 86 -2.86 6.91 5.18
CA SER A 86 -3.87 6.79 6.25
C SER A 86 -4.97 7.87 6.24
N ASP A 87 -4.71 9.00 5.57
CA ASP A 87 -5.63 10.12 5.36
C ASP A 87 -6.21 10.12 3.94
#